data_AF-A0A0R1PA61-F1
#
_entry.id   AF-A0A0R1PA61-F1
#
_cell.length_a   1.000
_cell.length_b   1.000
_cell.length_c   1.000
_cell.angle_alpha   90.00
_cell.angle_beta   90.00
_cell.angle_gamma   90.00
#
_symmetry.space_group_name_H-M   'P 1'
#
loop_
_entity.id
_entity.type
_entity.pdbx_description
1 polymer ?
#
loop_
_entity_poly.entity_id
_entity_poly.type
_entity_poly.pdbx_seq_one_letter_code
_entity_poly.pdbx_strand_id
1 'polypeptide(L)' 'MSNKFEIQHDLVEAQNKLNRLCQAESKANAAQSGTQTITIEPQFGDEMQRLREECSQLSIILEAMEASED' A
#
# COMPACT_ATOMS: atom_id res chain seq x y z
N MET A 1 -2.33 -26.79 3.60
CA MET A 1 -2.83 -25.99 2.45
C MET A 1 -2.42 -24.56 2.70
N SER A 2 -1.35 -24.11 2.03
CA SER A 2 -0.61 -22.89 2.38
C SER A 2 -1.10 -21.61 1.71
N ASN A 3 -2.03 -21.68 0.75
CA ASN A 3 -2.40 -20.53 -0.08
C ASN A 3 -2.95 -19.32 0.71
N LYS A 4 -3.79 -19.53 1.73
CA LYS A 4 -4.37 -18.41 2.50
C LYS A 4 -3.29 -17.62 3.27
N PHE A 5 -2.33 -18.34 3.85
CA PHE A 5 -1.27 -17.74 4.64
C PHE A 5 -0.24 -17.00 3.76
N GLU A 6 0.05 -17.54 2.58
CA GLU A 6 0.89 -16.87 1.57
C GLU A 6 0.25 -15.58 1.07
N ILE A 7 -1.06 -15.59 0.75
CA ILE A 7 -1.79 -14.37 0.33
C ILE A 7 -1.84 -13.32 1.45
N GLN A 8 -2.02 -13.74 2.71
CA GLN A 8 -1.97 -12.83 3.86
C GLN A 8 -0.56 -12.24 4.06
N HIS A 9 0.48 -13.05 3.89
CA HIS A 9 1.86 -12.58 4.00
C HIS A 9 2.18 -11.55 2.92
N ASP A 10 1.79 -11.82 1.66
CA ASP A 10 2.00 -10.91 0.53
C ASP A 10 1.24 -9.59 0.71
N LEU A 11 0.01 -9.64 1.25
CA LEU A 11 -0.76 -8.46 1.60
C LEU A 11 -0.04 -7.62 2.66
N VAL A 12 0.49 -8.25 3.72
CA VAL A 12 1.24 -7.57 4.78
C VAL A 12 2.56 -6.99 4.26
N GLU A 13 3.26 -7.67 3.37
CA GLU A 13 4.47 -7.14 2.72
C GLU A 13 4.16 -5.93 1.84
N ALA A 14 3.12 -6.01 1.00
CA ALA A 14 2.66 -4.89 0.17
C ALA A 14 2.25 -3.70 1.05
N GLN A 15 1.49 -3.93 2.11
CA GLN A 15 1.09 -2.90 3.07
C GLN A 15 2.30 -2.21 3.72
N ASN A 16 3.32 -3.00 4.11
CA ASN A 16 4.57 -2.47 4.66
C ASN A 16 5.34 -1.62 3.65
N LYS A 17 5.40 -2.06 2.39
CA LYS A 17 6.05 -1.32 1.31
C LYS A 17 5.34 0.00 1.03
N LEU A 18 4.01 0.01 1.04
CA LEU A 18 3.21 1.23 0.93
C LEU A 18 3.46 2.19 2.10
N ASN A 19 3.52 1.66 3.33
CA ASN A 19 3.80 2.47 4.51
C ASN A 19 5.21 3.10 4.45
N ARG A 20 6.21 2.34 3.98
CA ARG A 20 7.57 2.84 3.76
C ARG A 20 7.62 3.95 2.71
N LEU A 21 6.91 3.79 1.59
CA LEU A 21 6.82 4.83 0.55
C LEU A 21 6.13 6.08 1.08
N CYS A 22 5.03 5.93 1.83
CA CYS A 22 4.31 7.05 2.43
C CYS A 22 5.17 7.81 3.47
N GLN A 23 5.94 7.08 4.29
CA GLN A 23 6.90 7.70 5.21
C GLN A 23 8.06 8.37 4.48
N ALA A 24 8.57 7.79 3.38
CA ALA A 24 9.64 8.37 2.59
C ALA A 24 9.19 9.68 1.93
N GLU A 25 7.98 9.70 1.36
CA GLU A 25 7.35 10.90 0.80
C GLU A 25 7.14 11.98 1.88
N SER A 26 6.64 11.59 3.06
CA SER A 26 6.47 12.50 4.20
C SER A 26 7.79 13.08 4.70
N LYS A 27 8.87 12.28 4.74
CA LYS A 27 10.21 12.73 5.15
C LYS A 27 10.87 13.63 4.10
N ALA A 28 10.71 13.32 2.81
CA ALA A 28 11.17 14.17 1.72
C ALA A 28 10.49 15.55 1.78
N ASN A 29 9.18 15.57 2.04
CA ASN A 29 8.42 16.81 2.23
C ASN A 29 8.86 17.59 3.47
N ALA A 30 9.09 16.92 4.62
CA ALA A 30 9.54 17.57 5.85
C ALA A 30 10.94 18.21 5.72
N ALA A 31 11.81 17.66 4.88
CA ALA A 31 13.14 18.22 4.61
C ALA A 31 13.11 19.47 3.72
N GLN A 32 11.99 19.73 3.01
CA GLN A 32 11.79 20.89 2.13
C GLN A 32 10.98 22.02 2.79
N SER A 33 11.01 22.12 4.13
CA SER A 33 10.38 23.19 4.93
C SER A 33 11.09 24.54 4.72
N GLY A 34 11.09 25.04 3.49
CA GLY A 34 11.28 26.42 3.12
C GLY A 34 9.93 26.95 2.62
N THR A 35 9.55 28.14 3.10
CA THR A 35 8.30 28.86 2.86
C THR A 35 7.95 29.08 1.38
N GLN A 36 7.57 28.03 0.66
CA GLN A 36 7.06 28.10 -0.69
C GLN A 36 5.89 27.14 -0.84
N THR A 37 4.80 27.60 -1.44
CA THR A 37 3.69 26.75 -1.87
C THR A 37 4.18 25.85 -2.98
N ILE A 38 4.74 24.70 -2.61
CA ILE A 38 5.05 23.63 -3.54
C ILE A 38 3.78 22.82 -3.78
N THR A 39 3.35 22.74 -5.04
CA THR A 39 2.39 21.73 -5.47
C THR A 39 3.04 20.38 -5.23
N ILE A 40 2.59 19.66 -4.20
CA ILE A 40 3.05 18.31 -3.91
C ILE A 40 2.37 17.42 -4.96
N GLU A 41 2.99 17.28 -6.13
CA GLU A 41 2.63 16.20 -7.04
C GLU A 41 3.15 14.90 -6.40
N PRO A 42 2.27 13.93 -6.07
CA PRO A 42 2.69 12.71 -5.43
C PRO A 42 3.57 11.93 -6.42
N GLN A 43 4.90 12.03 -6.27
CA GLN A 43 5.86 11.34 -7.13
C GLN A 43 5.71 9.81 -7.07
N PHE A 44 5.13 9.31 -5.98
CA PHE A 44 4.83 7.90 -5.77
C PHE A 44 3.32 7.63 -5.82
N GLY A 45 2.50 8.58 -6.28
CA GLY A 45 1.04 8.47 -6.28
C GLY A 45 0.53 7.29 -7.10
N ASP A 46 1.05 7.12 -8.32
CA ASP A 46 0.70 5.99 -9.19
C ASP A 46 1.17 4.65 -8.59
N GLU A 47 2.36 4.61 -8.00
CA GLU A 47 2.93 3.38 -7.43
C GLU A 47 2.19 2.98 -6.14
N MET A 48 1.82 3.94 -5.30
CA MET A 48 0.96 3.72 -4.13
C MET A 48 -0.47 3.35 -4.53
N GLN A 49 -1.01 3.92 -5.61
CA GLN A 49 -2.34 3.58 -6.11
C GLN A 49 -2.37 2.13 -6.60
N ARG A 50 -1.37 1.71 -7.37
CA ARG A 50 -1.22 0.30 -7.78
C ARG A 50 -1.08 -0.64 -6.59
N LEU A 51 -0.24 -0.29 -5.61
CA LEU A 51 -0.10 -1.12 -4.41
C LEU A 51 -1.41 -1.22 -3.61
N ARG A 52 -2.20 -0.14 -3.56
CA ARG A 52 -3.53 -0.16 -2.91
C ARG A 52 -4.50 -1.07 -3.65
N GLU A 53 -4.51 -1.02 -4.98
CA GLU A 53 -5.33 -1.89 -5.80
C GLU A 53 -4.93 -3.36 -5.61
N GLU A 54 -3.63 -3.64 -5.53
CA GLU A 54 -3.09 -4.98 -5.26
C GLU A 54 -3.50 -5.48 -3.87
N CYS A 55 -3.33 -4.68 -2.82
CA CYS A 55 -3.82 -5.01 -1.48
C CYS A 55 -5.34 -5.23 -1.45
N SER A 56 -6.11 -4.41 -2.18
CA SER A 56 -7.57 -4.55 -2.27
C SER A 56 -7.97 -5.84 -2.97
N GLN A 57 -7.29 -6.22 -4.06
CA GLN A 57 -7.55 -7.50 -4.73
C GLN A 57 -7.25 -8.69 -3.83
N LEU A 58 -6.10 -8.68 -3.15
CA LEU A 58 -5.73 -9.75 -2.22
C LEU A 58 -6.75 -9.86 -1.07
N SER A 59 -7.24 -8.73 -0.56
CA SER A 59 -8.29 -8.70 0.46
C SER A 59 -9.62 -9.27 -0.05
N ILE A 60 -10.04 -8.93 -1.27
CA ILE A 60 -11.27 -9.44 -1.89
C ILE A 60 -11.16 -10.96 -2.10
N ILE A 61 -10.00 -11.45 -2.53
CA ILE A 61 -9.74 -12.89 -2.69
C ILE A 61 -9.85 -13.61 -1.35
N LEU A 62 -9.24 -13.06 -0.29
CA LEU A 62 -9.33 -13.62 1.06
C LEU A 62 -10.77 -13.66 1.57
N GLU A 63 -11.54 -12.58 1.36
CA GLU A 63 -12.93 -12.47 1.76
C GLU A 63 -13.81 -13.46 0.98
N ALA A 64 -13.59 -13.61 -0.33
CA ALA A 64 -14.30 -14.58 -1.14
C ALA A 64 -13.96 -16.03 -0.76
N MET A 65 -12.72 -16.31 -0.36
CA MET A 65 -12.32 -17.61 0.17
C MET A 65 -13.02 -17.91 1.50
N GLU A 66 -13.04 -16.96 2.44
CA GLU A 66 -13.76 -17.12 3.72
C GLU A 66 -15.27 -17.26 3.52
N ALA A 67 -15.87 -16.47 2.62
CA ALA A 67 -17.30 -16.55 2.30
C ALA A 67 -17.70 -17.87 1.60
N SER A 68 -16.75 -18.57 1.00
CA SER A 68 -16.97 -19.88 0.37
C SER A 68 -16.74 -21.07 1.33
N GLU A 69 -16.28 -20.80 2.55
CA GLU A 69 -15.98 -21.80 3.58
C GLU A 69 -17.15 -21.96 4.59
N ASP A 70 -18.25 -21.20 4.42
CA ASP A 70 -19.55 -21.34 5.11
C ASP A 70 -20.56 -22.15 4.26
#